data_AF-A0A1Y2C1L1-F1
#
_entry.id   AF-A0A1Y2C1L1-F1
#
_cell.length_a   1.000
_cell.length_b   1.000
_cell.length_c   1.000
_cell.angle_alpha   90.00
_cell.angle_beta   90.00
_cell.angle_gamma   90.00
#
_symmetry.space_group_name_H-M   'P 1'
#
loop_
_entity.id
_entity.type
_entity.pdbx_description
1 polymer ?
#
loop_
_entity_poly.entity_id
_entity_poly.type
_entity_poly.pdbx_seq_one_letter_code
_entity_poly.pdbx_strand_id
1 'polypeptide(L)'
;MDHPPPPPPPPSTTTAKRTRTQCTRTPKCNGKSSHLYCAICCHPLEGQPAPSPVSLPLELHMYRHPGEKVSKSTSIHAKVVAPADTTMFVEDCKDLGKNVGGILNQRYPDPSRVLLLFPSDDAKPLSKLPRSSFDKLIVLDGTWTQAKAMYLCLKDAGFQPVTIGFPANASVAQQTQPEETASIDQNNDLPESPSKKRNIDSTSSIDASTLSVTTSKDPEPVKTLFWRYQKVGDHALATIEAVYYFYRDYFNVYESGKEYDGRFDGLLYYFRLQYETVQGYYKANPDKQFTKKKSNAESYIKK
;
A
#
# COMPACT_ATOMS: atom_id res chain seq x y z
N MET A 1 -46.84 28.94 -4.08
CA MET A 1 -46.17 27.76 -4.66
C MET A 1 -45.22 27.26 -3.60
N ASP A 2 -45.57 26.12 -3.02
CA ASP A 2 -44.88 25.51 -1.89
C ASP A 2 -43.46 25.11 -2.24
N HIS A 3 -42.50 25.51 -1.41
CA HIS A 3 -41.17 24.95 -1.44
C HIS A 3 -41.24 23.46 -1.02
N PRO A 4 -40.51 22.56 -1.70
CA PRO A 4 -40.45 21.17 -1.27
C PRO A 4 -39.86 21.10 0.16
N PRO A 5 -40.39 20.22 1.02
CA PRO A 5 -39.88 20.08 2.38
C PRO A 5 -38.41 19.66 2.34
N PRO A 6 -37.59 20.13 3.31
CA PRO A 6 -36.21 19.72 3.40
C PRO A 6 -36.11 18.19 3.54
N PRO A 7 -35.07 17.57 2.99
CA PRO A 7 -34.87 16.13 3.10
C PRO A 7 -34.86 15.71 4.57
N PRO A 8 -35.43 14.53 4.90
CA PRO A 8 -35.48 14.07 6.27
C PRO A 8 -34.05 14.00 6.84
N PRO A 9 -33.87 14.29 8.14
CA PRO A 9 -32.58 14.14 8.78
C PRO A 9 -32.09 12.69 8.59
N PRO A 10 -30.77 12.49 8.42
CA PRO A 10 -30.23 11.16 8.27
C PRO A 10 -30.72 10.29 9.43
N PRO A 11 -31.10 9.02 9.17
CA PRO A 11 -31.54 8.13 10.24
C PRO A 11 -30.48 8.13 11.33
N SER A 12 -30.91 8.33 12.58
CA SER A 12 -30.04 8.23 13.74
C SER A 12 -29.37 6.86 13.70
N THR A 13 -28.14 6.80 13.21
CA THR A 13 -27.37 5.56 13.14
C THR A 13 -26.98 5.19 14.56
N THR A 14 -27.87 4.45 15.23
CA THR A 14 -27.49 3.60 16.33
C THR A 14 -26.29 2.80 15.85
N THR A 15 -25.13 3.01 16.48
CA THR A 15 -23.88 2.39 16.11
C THR A 15 -24.08 0.88 16.21
N ALA A 16 -24.33 0.21 15.08
CA ALA A 16 -24.51 -1.23 15.07
C ALA A 16 -23.27 -1.85 15.72
N LYS A 17 -23.48 -2.47 16.89
CA LYS A 17 -22.41 -3.01 17.72
C LYS A 17 -21.68 -4.04 16.85
N ARG A 18 -20.39 -3.83 16.56
CA ARG A 18 -19.62 -4.76 15.72
C ARG A 18 -19.70 -6.16 16.33
N THR A 19 -20.40 -7.07 15.65
CA THR A 19 -20.55 -8.45 16.09
C THR A 19 -19.19 -9.13 16.02
N ARG A 20 -18.78 -9.80 17.08
CA ARG A 20 -17.53 -10.57 17.10
C ARG A 20 -17.86 -12.04 16.90
N THR A 21 -17.19 -12.67 15.95
CA THR A 21 -17.31 -14.11 15.69
C THR A 21 -16.19 -14.86 16.41
N GLN A 22 -16.53 -15.97 17.05
CA GLN A 22 -15.56 -16.85 17.70
C GLN A 22 -14.78 -17.66 16.66
N CYS A 23 -13.47 -17.82 16.85
CA CYS A 23 -12.68 -18.69 15.98
C CYS A 23 -12.90 -20.17 16.36
N THR A 24 -13.24 -21.00 15.39
CA THR A 24 -13.50 -22.45 15.59
C THR A 24 -12.25 -23.32 15.48
N ARG A 25 -11.09 -22.76 15.09
CA ARG A 25 -9.80 -23.49 14.99
C ARG A 25 -9.07 -23.57 16.34
N THR A 26 -9.63 -24.31 17.28
CA THR A 26 -9.01 -24.68 18.57
C THR A 26 -8.07 -25.89 18.40
N PRO A 27 -7.04 -26.07 19.26
CA PRO A 27 -6.64 -25.22 20.39
C PRO A 27 -5.76 -24.02 20.00
N LYS A 28 -5.32 -23.91 18.73
CA LYS A 28 -4.31 -22.94 18.25
C LYS A 28 -4.51 -21.49 18.72
N CYS A 29 -5.76 -21.01 18.74
CA CYS A 29 -6.08 -19.63 19.14
C CYS A 29 -6.89 -19.50 20.42
N ASN A 30 -7.18 -20.61 21.12
CA ASN A 30 -8.08 -20.66 22.27
C ASN A 30 -9.44 -19.98 22.03
N GLY A 31 -10.01 -20.17 20.82
CA GLY A 31 -11.32 -19.64 20.47
C GLY A 31 -11.44 -18.11 20.50
N LYS A 32 -10.35 -17.35 20.35
CA LYS A 32 -10.43 -15.88 20.42
C LYS A 32 -11.39 -15.31 19.37
N SER A 33 -12.32 -14.47 19.81
CA SER A 33 -13.27 -13.80 18.91
C SER A 33 -12.66 -12.56 18.25
N SER A 34 -12.97 -12.34 16.98
CA SER A 34 -12.57 -11.16 16.21
C SER A 34 -13.73 -10.71 15.32
N HIS A 35 -13.59 -9.57 14.65
CA HIS A 35 -14.63 -9.09 13.75
C HIS A 35 -14.61 -9.86 12.42
N LEU A 36 -13.49 -9.84 11.69
CA LEU A 36 -13.43 -10.33 10.30
C LEU A 36 -12.62 -11.63 10.13
N TYR A 37 -11.47 -11.72 10.80
CA TYR A 37 -10.54 -12.84 10.67
C TYR A 37 -9.86 -13.14 12.00
N CYS A 38 -9.39 -14.38 12.17
CA CYS A 38 -8.60 -14.77 13.33
C CYS A 38 -7.14 -14.35 13.15
N ALA A 39 -6.66 -13.44 14.00
CA ALA A 39 -5.29 -12.92 13.94
C ALA A 39 -4.19 -13.94 14.37
N ILE A 40 -4.59 -15.08 14.95
CA ILE A 40 -3.67 -16.15 15.37
C ILE A 40 -3.69 -17.29 14.36
N CYS A 41 -4.88 -17.77 14.01
CA CYS A 41 -5.02 -18.85 13.05
C CYS A 41 -4.85 -18.38 11.60
N CYS A 42 -4.91 -17.07 11.36
CA CYS A 42 -4.76 -16.41 10.05
C CYS A 42 -5.73 -16.96 9.00
N HIS A 43 -7.02 -16.93 9.31
CA HIS A 43 -8.08 -17.25 8.33
C HIS A 43 -9.30 -16.34 8.55
N PRO A 44 -10.15 -16.15 7.52
CA PRO A 44 -11.42 -15.47 7.66
C PRO A 44 -12.33 -16.20 8.65
N LEU A 45 -13.09 -15.46 9.46
CA LEU A 45 -14.06 -16.06 10.36
C LEU A 45 -15.32 -16.45 9.59
N GLU A 46 -15.99 -17.51 10.03
CA GLU A 46 -17.20 -18.01 9.38
C GLU A 46 -18.31 -16.95 9.40
N GLY A 47 -19.03 -16.83 8.29
CA GLY A 47 -20.08 -15.82 8.11
C GLY A 47 -19.58 -14.38 7.99
N GLN A 48 -18.27 -14.14 7.93
CA GLN A 48 -17.68 -12.81 7.72
C GLN A 48 -17.25 -12.61 6.27
N PRO A 49 -17.31 -11.37 5.75
CA PRO A 49 -16.95 -11.10 4.38
C PRO A 49 -15.44 -11.29 4.16
N ALA A 50 -15.08 -11.99 3.08
CA ALA A 50 -13.70 -12.36 2.74
C ALA A 50 -13.49 -12.30 1.21
N PRO A 51 -12.28 -11.96 0.74
CA PRO A 51 -11.97 -12.02 -0.69
C PRO A 51 -11.74 -13.47 -1.12
N SER A 52 -11.79 -13.72 -2.43
CA SER A 52 -11.23 -14.93 -3.01
C SER A 52 -9.74 -15.06 -2.62
N PRO A 53 -9.23 -16.27 -2.32
CA PRO A 53 -7.82 -16.46 -2.03
C PRO A 53 -6.93 -15.94 -3.16
N VAL A 54 -5.88 -15.20 -2.80
CA VAL A 54 -4.90 -14.69 -3.74
C VAL A 54 -3.76 -15.69 -3.89
N SER A 55 -3.38 -15.99 -5.12
CA SER A 55 -2.15 -16.73 -5.43
C SER A 55 -1.02 -15.77 -5.74
N LEU A 56 0.13 -15.98 -5.12
CA LEU A 56 1.32 -15.14 -5.30
C LEU A 56 2.32 -15.84 -6.23
N PRO A 57 2.87 -15.16 -7.24
CA PRO A 57 3.83 -15.74 -8.20
C PRO A 57 5.25 -15.92 -7.61
N LEU A 58 5.44 -15.53 -6.36
CA LEU A 58 6.67 -15.61 -5.59
C LEU A 58 6.29 -15.88 -4.14
N GLU A 59 6.93 -16.83 -3.48
CA GLU A 59 6.62 -17.17 -2.09
C GLU A 59 7.00 -16.01 -1.14
N LEU A 60 6.09 -15.67 -0.22
CA LEU A 60 6.20 -14.56 0.72
C LEU A 60 6.55 -15.06 2.13
N HIS A 61 7.67 -14.61 2.68
CA HIS A 61 8.10 -14.86 4.05
C HIS A 61 7.98 -13.58 4.88
N MET A 62 6.99 -13.55 5.76
CA MET A 62 6.72 -12.44 6.69
C MET A 62 7.48 -12.65 8.01
N TYR A 63 8.41 -11.76 8.34
CA TYR A 63 9.01 -11.69 9.67
C TYR A 63 8.32 -10.62 10.48
N ARG A 64 7.48 -11.03 11.43
CA ARG A 64 6.80 -10.13 12.34
C ARG A 64 7.56 -10.05 13.66
N HIS A 65 7.91 -8.83 14.05
CA HIS A 65 8.57 -8.60 15.33
C HIS A 65 7.63 -9.02 16.50
N PRO A 66 8.12 -9.70 17.56
CA PRO A 66 7.28 -10.19 18.66
C PRO A 66 6.59 -9.06 19.45
N GLY A 67 7.25 -7.91 19.53
CA GLY A 67 6.71 -6.70 20.15
C GLY A 67 5.71 -5.93 19.27
N GLU A 68 5.46 -6.34 18.02
CA GLU A 68 4.43 -5.71 17.19
C GLU A 68 3.04 -6.08 17.71
N LYS A 69 2.19 -5.06 17.91
CA LYS A 69 0.84 -5.28 18.41
C LYS A 69 0.04 -6.03 17.35
N VAL A 70 -0.43 -7.24 17.69
CA VAL A 70 -1.21 -8.11 16.78
C VAL A 70 -2.39 -7.38 16.12
N SER A 71 -3.10 -6.52 16.85
CA SER A 71 -4.24 -5.76 16.30
C SER A 71 -3.83 -4.63 15.34
N LYS A 72 -2.54 -4.38 15.18
CA LYS A 72 -1.98 -3.32 14.34
C LYS A 72 -1.18 -3.85 13.15
N SER A 73 -0.65 -5.06 13.28
CA SER A 73 0.06 -5.80 12.25
C SER A 73 -0.82 -6.07 11.03
N THR A 74 -0.36 -5.64 9.87
CA THR A 74 -1.04 -5.88 8.59
C THR A 74 -0.43 -7.06 7.82
N SER A 75 0.71 -7.62 8.27
CA SER A 75 1.24 -8.90 7.74
C SER A 75 0.26 -10.06 7.86
N ILE A 76 -0.61 -10.01 8.88
CA ILE A 76 -1.68 -10.99 9.08
C ILE A 76 -2.65 -11.00 7.89
N HIS A 77 -2.89 -9.84 7.25
CA HIS A 77 -3.77 -9.78 6.08
C HIS A 77 -3.22 -10.64 4.94
N ALA A 78 -1.91 -10.56 4.67
CA ALA A 78 -1.26 -11.38 3.64
C ALA A 78 -1.47 -12.88 3.93
N LYS A 79 -1.22 -13.33 5.16
CA LYS A 79 -1.40 -14.76 5.51
C LYS A 79 -2.86 -15.21 5.47
N VAL A 80 -3.82 -14.32 5.76
CA VAL A 80 -5.26 -14.62 5.68
C VAL A 80 -5.71 -14.75 4.22
N VAL A 81 -5.23 -13.87 3.34
CA VAL A 81 -5.68 -13.76 1.94
C VAL A 81 -4.92 -14.70 0.99
N ALA A 82 -3.62 -14.89 1.21
CA ALA A 82 -2.75 -15.77 0.42
C ALA A 82 -2.13 -16.87 1.31
N PRO A 83 -2.95 -17.75 1.92
CA PRO A 83 -2.47 -18.69 2.94
C PRO A 83 -1.49 -19.74 2.40
N ALA A 84 -1.61 -20.11 1.12
CA ALA A 84 -0.74 -21.11 0.47
C ALA A 84 0.67 -20.57 0.21
N ASP A 85 0.76 -19.29 -0.18
CA ASP A 85 2.01 -18.69 -0.66
C ASP A 85 2.68 -17.76 0.37
N THR A 86 2.11 -17.64 1.57
CA THR A 86 2.66 -16.81 2.65
C THR A 86 3.09 -17.67 3.83
N THR A 87 4.33 -17.54 4.28
CA THR A 87 4.81 -18.10 5.56
C THR A 87 5.05 -16.96 6.54
N MET A 88 4.65 -17.12 7.81
CA MET A 88 4.79 -16.08 8.83
C MET A 88 5.63 -16.59 10.01
N PHE A 89 6.66 -15.82 10.35
CA PHE A 89 7.56 -16.04 11.48
C PHE A 89 7.35 -14.91 12.50
N VAL A 90 7.36 -15.23 13.79
CA VAL A 90 7.23 -14.24 14.88
C VAL A 90 8.51 -14.24 15.70
N GLU A 91 9.50 -13.44 15.30
CA GLU A 91 10.91 -13.56 15.73
C GLU A 91 11.57 -12.15 15.78
N ASP A 92 12.43 -11.86 16.77
CA ASP A 92 13.15 -10.56 16.93
C ASP A 92 14.42 -10.47 16.05
N CYS A 93 14.72 -11.50 15.26
CA CYS A 93 15.86 -11.63 14.35
C CYS A 93 17.29 -11.49 14.94
N LYS A 94 17.45 -10.97 16.17
CA LYS A 94 18.74 -10.72 16.84
C LYS A 94 19.68 -11.92 16.90
N ASP A 95 19.14 -13.12 16.89
CA ASP A 95 19.90 -14.38 17.01
C ASP A 95 19.80 -15.28 15.77
N LEU A 96 19.10 -14.85 14.71
CA LEU A 96 18.86 -15.69 13.52
C LEU A 96 20.14 -16.06 12.77
N GLY A 97 21.12 -15.14 12.73
CA GLY A 97 22.38 -15.31 12.00
C GLY A 97 23.57 -15.78 12.85
N LYS A 98 23.39 -16.06 14.15
CA LYS A 98 24.52 -16.21 15.09
C LYS A 98 25.25 -17.57 15.06
N ASN A 99 24.89 -18.51 14.18
CA ASN A 99 25.56 -19.83 14.12
C ASN A 99 25.70 -20.35 12.68
N VAL A 100 26.86 -20.94 12.36
CA VAL A 100 27.05 -21.77 11.14
C VAL A 100 26.09 -22.97 11.22
N GLY A 101 25.19 -23.12 10.24
CA GLY A 101 24.12 -24.13 10.28
C GLY A 101 22.89 -23.71 11.09
N GLY A 102 22.78 -22.43 11.48
CA GLY A 102 21.65 -21.86 12.20
C GLY A 102 20.34 -21.86 11.40
N ILE A 103 19.25 -21.48 12.08
CA ILE A 103 17.87 -21.48 11.54
C ILE A 103 17.78 -20.76 10.19
N LEU A 104 18.53 -19.68 9.99
CA LEU A 104 18.50 -18.93 8.74
C LEU A 104 19.05 -19.74 7.56
N ASN A 105 20.15 -20.47 7.73
CA ASN A 105 20.74 -21.33 6.70
C ASN A 105 19.84 -22.54 6.39
N GLN A 106 19.14 -23.06 7.40
CA GLN A 106 18.17 -24.14 7.20
C GLN A 106 16.94 -23.67 6.41
N ARG A 107 16.46 -22.46 6.71
CA ARG A 107 15.30 -21.85 6.05
C ARG A 107 15.64 -21.37 4.64
N TYR A 108 16.87 -20.93 4.42
CA TYR A 108 17.38 -20.44 3.12
C TYR A 108 18.74 -21.08 2.82
N PRO A 109 18.75 -22.28 2.21
CA PRO A 109 19.99 -22.94 1.81
C PRO A 109 20.78 -22.15 0.76
N ASP A 110 20.08 -21.38 -0.07
CA ASP A 110 20.66 -20.42 -1.02
C ASP A 110 20.10 -19.01 -0.78
N PRO A 111 20.68 -18.24 0.16
CA PRO A 111 20.27 -16.87 0.46
C PRO A 111 20.34 -15.94 -0.76
N SER A 112 21.22 -16.22 -1.72
CA SER A 112 21.37 -15.40 -2.92
C SER A 112 20.11 -15.39 -3.78
N ARG A 113 19.19 -16.36 -3.60
CA ARG A 113 17.90 -16.45 -4.31
C ARG A 113 16.73 -15.83 -3.55
N VAL A 114 16.99 -15.15 -2.45
CA VAL A 114 15.97 -14.56 -1.58
C VAL A 114 16.06 -13.05 -1.62
N LEU A 115 14.93 -12.41 -1.89
CA LEU A 115 14.81 -10.96 -1.86
C LEU A 115 14.51 -10.49 -0.44
N LEU A 116 15.12 -9.40 0.01
CA LEU A 116 14.82 -8.72 1.26
C LEU A 116 14.27 -7.33 0.96
N LEU A 117 12.96 -7.15 1.14
CA LEU A 117 12.29 -5.88 0.90
C LEU A 117 12.54 -4.90 2.04
N PHE A 118 13.41 -3.93 1.80
CA PHE A 118 13.69 -2.84 2.72
C PHE A 118 14.28 -1.64 1.96
N PRO A 119 13.89 -0.39 2.28
CA PRO A 119 14.48 0.79 1.64
C PRO A 119 15.88 1.06 2.18
N SER A 120 16.89 0.40 1.60
CA SER A 120 18.33 0.62 1.87
C SER A 120 19.05 1.18 0.64
N ASP A 121 20.23 1.75 0.84
CA ASP A 121 21.01 2.40 -0.22
C ASP A 121 21.46 1.44 -1.32
N ASP A 122 21.60 0.15 -0.99
CA ASP A 122 21.96 -0.94 -1.89
C ASP A 122 20.75 -1.67 -2.50
N ALA A 123 19.53 -1.30 -2.11
CA ALA A 123 18.31 -1.93 -2.59
C ALA A 123 18.05 -1.60 -4.06
N LYS A 124 17.75 -2.63 -4.86
CA LYS A 124 17.51 -2.49 -6.30
C LYS A 124 16.01 -2.65 -6.62
N PRO A 125 15.47 -1.89 -7.58
CA PRO A 125 14.14 -2.18 -8.12
C PRO A 125 14.17 -3.50 -8.90
N LEU A 126 13.01 -4.17 -9.00
CA LEU A 126 12.90 -5.46 -9.71
C LEU A 126 13.35 -5.39 -11.18
N SER A 127 13.23 -4.22 -11.82
CA SER A 127 13.69 -3.99 -13.20
C SER A 127 15.20 -4.20 -13.39
N LYS A 128 15.99 -4.27 -12.31
CA LYS A 128 17.44 -4.54 -12.33
C LYS A 128 17.80 -5.98 -11.98
N LEU A 129 16.82 -6.84 -11.70
CA LEU A 129 17.03 -8.23 -11.29
C LEU A 129 16.43 -9.19 -12.32
N PRO A 130 17.19 -10.18 -12.83
CA PRO A 130 16.62 -11.23 -13.67
C PRO A 130 15.58 -12.02 -12.89
N ARG A 131 14.41 -12.31 -13.48
CA ARG A 131 13.36 -13.06 -12.79
C ARG A 131 13.87 -14.40 -12.23
N SER A 132 14.73 -15.10 -12.96
CA SER A 132 15.26 -16.40 -12.56
C SER A 132 16.23 -16.36 -11.37
N SER A 133 16.71 -15.18 -10.95
CA SER A 133 17.70 -15.06 -9.88
C SER A 133 17.12 -15.20 -8.47
N PHE A 134 15.79 -15.29 -8.31
CA PHE A 134 15.15 -15.41 -7.01
C PHE A 134 13.87 -16.26 -7.04
N ASP A 135 13.48 -16.80 -5.90
CA ASP A 135 12.23 -17.57 -5.73
C ASP A 135 11.49 -17.26 -4.42
N LYS A 136 11.98 -16.28 -3.66
CA LYS A 136 11.40 -15.92 -2.37
C LYS A 136 11.52 -14.44 -2.08
N LEU A 137 10.53 -13.92 -1.35
CA LEU A 137 10.51 -12.56 -0.83
C LEU A 137 10.42 -12.59 0.69
N ILE A 138 11.28 -11.84 1.36
CA ILE A 138 11.20 -11.54 2.78
C ILE A 138 10.64 -10.13 2.96
N VAL A 139 9.63 -9.98 3.83
CA VAL A 139 9.09 -8.69 4.26
C VAL A 139 9.07 -8.61 5.79
N LEU A 140 9.43 -7.44 6.31
CA LEU A 140 9.57 -7.16 7.74
C LEU A 140 8.35 -6.41 8.28
N ASP A 141 7.72 -6.94 9.33
CA ASP A 141 6.52 -6.37 9.96
C ASP A 141 6.79 -5.94 11.41
N GLY A 142 6.58 -4.66 11.67
CA GLY A 142 6.76 -4.02 12.97
C GLY A 142 6.79 -2.50 12.82
N THR A 143 6.99 -1.80 13.93
CA THR A 143 7.33 -0.36 13.87
C THR A 143 8.61 -0.13 13.06
N TRP A 144 8.81 1.08 12.54
CA TRP A 144 10.04 1.44 11.81
C TRP A 144 11.33 1.09 12.56
N THR A 145 11.39 1.31 13.87
CA THR A 145 12.55 0.92 14.69
C THR A 145 12.74 -0.59 14.73
N GLN A 146 11.66 -1.36 14.88
CA GLN A 146 11.70 -2.83 14.90
C GLN A 146 12.08 -3.39 13.53
N ALA A 147 11.46 -2.91 12.45
CA ALA A 147 11.78 -3.31 11.08
C ALA A 147 13.24 -3.01 10.72
N LYS A 148 13.74 -1.81 11.09
CA LYS A 148 15.15 -1.46 10.91
C LYS A 148 16.08 -2.38 11.71
N ALA A 149 15.75 -2.71 12.97
CA ALA A 149 16.54 -3.63 13.76
C ALA A 149 16.59 -5.04 13.13
N MET A 150 15.45 -5.56 12.68
CA MET A 150 15.39 -6.85 11.97
C MET A 150 16.18 -6.82 10.67
N TYR A 151 16.09 -5.73 9.89
CA TYR A 151 16.89 -5.54 8.67
C TYR A 151 18.39 -5.61 8.97
N LEU A 152 18.86 -4.88 9.99
CA LEU A 152 20.28 -4.88 10.38
C LEU A 152 20.79 -6.27 10.78
N CYS A 153 19.92 -7.14 11.30
CA CYS A 153 20.28 -8.53 11.61
C CYS A 153 20.32 -9.45 10.39
N LEU A 154 19.62 -9.10 9.30
CA LEU A 154 19.45 -9.97 8.13
C LEU A 154 20.24 -9.50 6.90
N LYS A 155 20.65 -8.23 6.82
CA LYS A 155 21.29 -7.64 5.64
C LYS A 155 22.57 -8.35 5.20
N ASP A 156 23.33 -8.91 6.14
CA ASP A 156 24.60 -9.58 5.86
C ASP A 156 24.44 -11.09 5.64
N ALA A 157 23.20 -11.60 5.57
CA ALA A 157 22.91 -13.02 5.36
C ALA A 157 23.04 -13.47 3.89
N GLY A 158 23.38 -12.57 2.97
CA GLY A 158 23.50 -12.86 1.54
C GLY A 158 22.20 -12.73 0.74
N PHE A 159 21.14 -12.17 1.34
CA PHE A 159 19.90 -11.84 0.64
C PHE A 159 20.09 -10.68 -0.33
N GLN A 160 19.31 -10.65 -1.40
CA GLN A 160 19.29 -9.55 -2.37
C GLN A 160 18.38 -8.42 -1.83
N PRO A 161 18.92 -7.24 -1.48
CA PRO A 161 18.08 -6.12 -1.05
C PRO A 161 17.28 -5.57 -2.22
N VAL A 162 15.97 -5.38 -2.01
CA VAL A 162 15.04 -4.87 -3.03
C VAL A 162 14.20 -3.73 -2.52
N THR A 163 13.82 -2.84 -3.43
CA THR A 163 12.89 -1.74 -3.19
C THR A 163 11.73 -1.78 -4.19
N ILE A 164 10.67 -1.05 -3.87
CA ILE A 164 9.54 -0.82 -4.77
C ILE A 164 9.92 0.36 -5.69
N GLY A 165 9.72 0.17 -6.99
CA GLY A 165 10.08 1.13 -8.02
C GLY A 165 9.36 0.82 -9.32
N PHE A 166 8.17 1.41 -9.50
CA PHE A 166 7.33 1.25 -10.68
C PHE A 166 8.11 1.59 -11.96
N PRO A 167 8.06 0.81 -13.05
CA PRO A 167 8.66 1.29 -14.29
C PRO A 167 7.93 2.57 -14.74
N ALA A 168 8.64 3.52 -15.39
CA ALA A 168 8.09 4.81 -15.83
C ALA A 168 6.83 4.71 -16.73
N ASN A 169 6.57 3.52 -17.28
CA ASN A 169 5.41 3.22 -18.13
C ASN A 169 4.33 2.39 -17.42
N ALA A 170 4.47 2.10 -16.12
CA ALA A 170 3.40 1.47 -15.36
C ALA A 170 2.30 2.49 -15.15
N SER A 171 1.22 2.36 -15.92
CA SER A 171 -0.06 2.99 -15.64
C SER A 171 -0.55 2.50 -14.28
N VAL A 172 -0.14 3.19 -13.22
CA VAL A 172 -0.86 3.18 -11.96
C VAL A 172 -2.22 3.75 -12.31
N ALA A 173 -3.27 2.92 -12.21
CA ALA A 173 -4.64 3.36 -12.40
C ALA A 173 -4.82 4.69 -11.66
N GLN A 174 -5.03 5.76 -12.43
CA GLN A 174 -5.26 7.08 -11.89
C GLN A 174 -6.42 6.95 -10.91
N GLN A 175 -6.18 7.30 -9.66
CA GLN A 175 -7.26 7.54 -8.71
C GLN A 175 -8.10 8.65 -9.31
N THR A 176 -9.28 8.31 -9.83
CA THR A 176 -10.29 9.30 -10.23
C THR A 176 -10.69 10.09 -9.00
N GLN A 177 -10.15 11.31 -8.90
CA GLN A 177 -10.71 12.38 -8.09
C GLN A 177 -12.04 12.80 -8.75
N PRO A 178 -13.11 13.10 -7.98
CA PRO A 178 -14.25 13.82 -8.53
C PRO A 178 -13.79 15.22 -8.92
N GLU A 179 -13.97 15.60 -10.18
CA GLU A 179 -13.76 16.99 -10.62
C GLU A 179 -14.76 17.92 -9.90
N GLU A 180 -14.24 18.92 -9.18
CA GLU A 180 -15.00 20.12 -8.85
C GLU A 180 -15.24 20.90 -10.14
N THR A 181 -16.45 20.81 -10.69
CA THR A 181 -16.92 21.76 -11.70
C THR A 181 -17.16 23.10 -11.01
N ALA A 182 -16.16 23.98 -11.04
CA ALA A 182 -16.34 25.40 -10.78
C ALA A 182 -17.05 26.03 -11.98
N SER A 183 -18.36 26.24 -11.86
CA SER A 183 -19.14 27.10 -12.74
C SER A 183 -18.78 28.57 -12.45
N ILE A 184 -18.08 29.21 -13.38
CA ILE A 184 -17.97 30.68 -13.44
C ILE A 184 -19.10 31.16 -14.35
N ASP A 185 -20.07 31.85 -13.77
CA ASP A 185 -21.12 32.56 -14.50
C ASP A 185 -20.53 33.78 -15.23
N GLN A 186 -20.88 33.90 -16.51
CA GLN A 186 -20.72 35.09 -17.35
C GLN A 186 -22.00 35.93 -17.32
N ASN A 187 -21.85 37.26 -17.25
CA ASN A 187 -22.59 38.31 -17.99
C ASN A 187 -22.13 39.68 -17.45
N ASN A 188 -21.30 40.43 -18.18
CA ASN A 188 -21.59 41.42 -19.25
C ASN A 188 -21.92 42.83 -18.70
N ASP A 189 -21.04 43.80 -18.99
CA ASP A 189 -21.39 45.09 -19.62
C ASP A 189 -20.14 45.86 -20.14
N LEU A 190 -20.24 46.36 -21.38
CA LEU A 190 -19.33 47.24 -22.17
C LEU A 190 -19.62 48.74 -21.88
N PRO A 191 -19.00 49.79 -22.50
CA PRO A 191 -18.01 49.88 -23.60
C PRO A 191 -16.77 50.78 -23.26
N GLU A 192 -15.67 50.90 -24.02
CA GLU A 192 -15.49 51.71 -25.24
C GLU A 192 -14.11 51.44 -25.92
N SER A 193 -14.10 51.74 -27.22
CA SER A 193 -13.14 51.53 -28.31
C SER A 193 -11.87 52.45 -28.36
N PRO A 194 -11.12 52.58 -29.48
CA PRO A 194 -10.32 51.59 -30.23
C PRO A 194 -8.88 52.11 -30.53
N SER A 195 -7.93 51.26 -31.00
CA SER A 195 -6.99 51.62 -32.10
C SER A 195 -5.93 50.57 -32.47
N LYS A 196 -5.92 50.25 -33.78
CA LYS A 196 -4.78 50.12 -34.73
C LYS A 196 -3.87 48.86 -34.76
N LYS A 197 -4.18 48.01 -35.75
CA LYS A 197 -3.38 47.55 -36.91
C LYS A 197 -1.84 47.39 -36.79
N ARG A 198 -1.31 46.20 -37.14
CA ARG A 198 -0.60 45.89 -38.43
C ARG A 198 0.17 44.54 -38.45
N ASN A 199 0.02 43.84 -39.60
CA ASN A 199 0.95 43.05 -40.45
C ASN A 199 1.98 42.06 -39.85
N ILE A 200 2.06 40.79 -40.34
CA ILE A 200 2.65 40.31 -41.63
C ILE A 200 4.14 40.73 -41.69
N ASP A 201 5.17 39.92 -41.92
CA ASP A 201 5.40 38.59 -42.50
C ASP A 201 6.78 38.15 -41.96
N SER A 202 7.16 36.87 -42.08
CA SER A 202 8.35 36.46 -42.85
C SER A 202 8.87 35.08 -42.45
N THR A 203 9.03 34.30 -43.51
CA THR A 203 9.64 33.00 -43.67
C THR A 203 11.12 32.93 -43.27
N SER A 204 11.53 31.83 -42.65
CA SER A 204 12.72 31.07 -43.06
C SER A 204 12.75 29.66 -42.44
N SER A 205 12.66 28.65 -43.31
CA SER A 205 13.34 27.35 -43.18
C SER A 205 14.83 27.59 -42.90
N ILE A 206 15.61 26.79 -42.16
CA ILE A 206 15.89 25.34 -42.20
C ILE A 206 16.62 25.02 -40.87
N ASP A 207 16.35 23.90 -40.18
CA ASP A 207 17.39 22.92 -39.81
C ASP A 207 16.84 21.74 -39.02
N ALA A 208 17.25 20.55 -39.48
CA ALA A 208 16.96 19.26 -38.88
C ALA A 208 18.03 18.95 -37.83
N SER A 209 17.74 19.16 -36.55
CA SER A 209 18.31 18.40 -35.43
C SER A 209 17.86 19.01 -34.12
N THR A 210 17.05 18.29 -33.38
CA THR A 210 17.21 17.99 -31.94
C THR A 210 15.88 17.43 -31.47
N LEU A 211 15.74 16.10 -31.57
CA LEU A 211 14.90 15.35 -30.66
C LEU A 211 15.39 15.67 -29.25
N SER A 212 14.71 16.58 -28.56
CA SER A 212 14.85 16.67 -27.11
C SER A 212 14.16 15.44 -26.53
N VAL A 213 14.95 14.38 -26.37
CA VAL A 213 14.65 13.25 -25.49
C VAL A 213 14.31 13.85 -24.13
N THR A 214 13.03 13.94 -23.82
CA THR A 214 12.58 14.27 -22.47
C THR A 214 12.99 13.09 -21.59
N THR A 215 13.96 13.36 -20.74
CA THR A 215 14.49 12.45 -19.74
C THR A 215 13.36 11.78 -18.97
N SER A 216 13.39 10.46 -18.93
CA SER A 216 12.54 9.62 -18.10
C SER A 216 12.66 10.09 -16.65
N LYS A 217 11.63 10.76 -16.13
CA LYS A 217 11.47 10.87 -14.69
C LYS A 217 11.26 9.45 -14.17
N ASP A 218 12.11 9.04 -13.25
CA ASP A 218 11.85 7.87 -12.42
C ASP A 218 10.41 7.93 -11.88
N PRO A 219 9.73 6.79 -11.71
CA PRO A 219 8.38 6.76 -11.12
C PRO A 219 8.32 7.60 -9.84
N GLU A 220 7.24 8.37 -9.66
CA GLU A 220 7.04 9.01 -8.36
C GLU A 220 6.86 7.94 -7.27
N PRO A 221 7.52 8.09 -6.11
CA PRO A 221 7.39 7.14 -5.02
C PRO A 221 5.93 7.01 -4.57
N VAL A 222 5.47 5.77 -4.36
CA VAL A 222 4.09 5.52 -3.95
C VAL A 222 3.80 6.19 -2.62
N LYS A 223 2.65 6.86 -2.56
CA LYS A 223 2.11 7.41 -1.32
C LYS A 223 1.26 6.36 -0.63
N THR A 224 1.47 6.22 0.67
CA THR A 224 0.71 5.33 1.52
C THR A 224 -0.74 5.81 1.64
N LEU A 225 -1.66 4.86 1.66
CA LEU A 225 -3.05 5.06 2.09
C LEU A 225 -3.19 4.86 3.61
N PHE A 226 -2.07 4.66 4.31
CA PHE A 226 -2.03 4.39 5.74
C PHE A 226 -2.58 5.56 6.54
N TRP A 227 -3.68 5.29 7.23
CA TRP A 227 -4.45 6.27 7.98
C TRP A 227 -3.97 6.47 9.42
N ARG A 228 -2.84 5.88 9.81
CA ARG A 228 -2.26 6.07 11.15
C ARG A 228 -1.10 7.04 11.09
N TYR A 229 -1.03 7.88 12.09
CA TYR A 229 0.09 8.79 12.29
C TYR A 229 1.44 8.06 12.23
N GLN A 230 2.37 8.62 11.45
CA GLN A 230 3.77 8.19 11.41
C GLN A 230 4.73 9.38 11.34
N LYS A 231 5.98 9.16 11.74
CA LYS A 231 7.03 10.18 11.80
C LYS A 231 7.94 10.23 10.57
N VAL A 232 7.76 9.32 9.62
CA VAL A 232 8.74 9.01 8.56
C VAL A 232 8.29 9.45 7.15
N GLY A 233 7.15 10.15 7.04
CA GLY A 233 6.63 10.70 5.79
C GLY A 233 5.57 9.83 5.09
N ASP A 234 4.97 10.35 4.02
CA ASP A 234 3.82 9.73 3.32
C ASP A 234 4.21 8.59 2.37
N HIS A 235 5.50 8.29 2.23
CA HIS A 235 6.01 7.19 1.40
C HIS A 235 6.33 5.92 2.21
N ALA A 236 6.12 5.99 3.52
CA ALA A 236 6.28 4.87 4.41
C ALA A 236 5.01 4.01 4.41
N LEU A 237 5.02 3.00 3.54
CA LEU A 237 3.92 2.06 3.33
C LEU A 237 3.64 1.22 4.57
N ALA A 238 2.36 0.89 4.80
CA ALA A 238 2.03 -0.23 5.68
C ALA A 238 2.59 -1.52 5.09
N THR A 239 2.88 -2.51 5.94
CA THR A 239 3.45 -3.78 5.49
C THR A 239 2.63 -4.45 4.38
N ILE A 240 1.31 -4.48 4.48
CA ILE A 240 0.46 -5.05 3.43
C ILE A 240 0.46 -4.25 2.12
N GLU A 241 0.62 -2.92 2.21
CA GLU A 241 0.78 -2.08 1.03
C GLU A 241 2.12 -2.36 0.35
N ALA A 242 3.20 -2.48 1.12
CA ALA A 242 4.51 -2.84 0.58
C ALA A 242 4.47 -4.21 -0.14
N VAL A 243 3.78 -5.19 0.43
CA VAL A 243 3.54 -6.49 -0.21
C VAL A 243 2.75 -6.31 -1.51
N TYR A 244 1.62 -5.60 -1.48
CA TYR A 244 0.80 -5.37 -2.69
C TYR A 244 1.59 -4.67 -3.80
N TYR A 245 2.28 -3.58 -3.49
CA TYR A 245 3.03 -2.82 -4.48
C TYR A 245 4.24 -3.58 -5.01
N PHE A 246 4.90 -4.41 -4.19
CA PHE A 246 5.92 -5.33 -4.68
C PHE A 246 5.35 -6.30 -5.74
N TYR A 247 4.19 -6.91 -5.50
CA TYR A 247 3.60 -7.83 -6.48
C TYR A 247 3.06 -7.11 -7.72
N ARG A 248 2.62 -5.84 -7.59
CA ARG A 248 2.33 -4.98 -8.74
C ARG A 248 3.58 -4.72 -9.58
N ASP A 249 4.71 -4.38 -8.94
CA ASP A 249 5.99 -4.24 -9.63
C ASP A 249 6.44 -5.53 -10.29
N TYR A 250 6.31 -6.66 -9.60
CA TYR A 250 6.62 -7.97 -10.15
C TYR A 250 5.84 -8.22 -11.45
N PHE A 251 4.52 -7.96 -11.46
CA PHE A 251 3.70 -8.09 -12.66
C PHE A 251 4.15 -7.14 -13.76
N ASN A 252 4.33 -5.86 -13.43
CA ASN A 252 4.71 -4.84 -14.41
C ASN A 252 6.07 -5.14 -15.07
N VAL A 253 7.02 -5.70 -14.31
CA VAL A 253 8.38 -5.99 -14.78
C VAL A 253 8.47 -7.33 -15.50
N TYR A 254 7.86 -8.40 -14.98
CA TYR A 254 8.09 -9.77 -15.47
C TYR A 254 6.93 -10.36 -16.26
N GLU A 255 5.76 -9.73 -16.21
CA GLU A 255 4.59 -10.07 -17.04
C GLU A 255 4.25 -8.92 -18.01
N SER A 256 5.27 -8.14 -18.38
CA SER A 256 5.14 -6.99 -19.27
C SER A 256 4.41 -7.33 -20.57
N GLY A 257 3.57 -6.42 -21.05
CA GLY A 257 2.74 -6.62 -22.25
C GLY A 257 1.35 -7.16 -21.98
N LYS A 258 1.00 -7.46 -20.72
CA LYS A 258 -0.36 -7.77 -20.29
C LYS A 258 -0.99 -6.59 -19.55
N GLU A 259 -2.30 -6.42 -19.74
CA GLU A 259 -3.09 -5.53 -18.89
C GLU A 259 -3.24 -6.16 -17.50
N TYR A 260 -3.19 -5.33 -16.45
CA TYR A 260 -3.33 -5.81 -15.09
C TYR A 260 -4.76 -6.26 -14.80
N ASP A 261 -4.91 -7.51 -14.38
CA ASP A 261 -6.21 -8.18 -14.15
C ASP A 261 -6.74 -8.05 -12.72
N GLY A 262 -6.08 -7.29 -11.85
CA GLY A 262 -6.50 -7.14 -10.45
C GLY A 262 -6.17 -8.33 -9.54
N ARG A 263 -5.41 -9.33 -10.01
CA ARG A 263 -5.15 -10.58 -9.26
C ARG A 263 -4.54 -10.43 -7.87
N PHE A 264 -3.96 -9.27 -7.55
CA PHE A 264 -3.36 -8.99 -6.24
C PHE A 264 -4.19 -8.02 -5.39
N ASP A 265 -5.27 -7.45 -5.91
CA ASP A 265 -6.09 -6.45 -5.21
C ASP A 265 -6.70 -7.01 -3.92
N GLY A 266 -6.96 -8.32 -3.88
CA GLY A 266 -7.41 -9.03 -2.69
C GLY A 266 -6.49 -8.85 -1.48
N LEU A 267 -5.18 -8.61 -1.67
CA LEU A 267 -4.23 -8.33 -0.59
C LEU A 267 -4.64 -7.11 0.24
N LEU A 268 -5.24 -6.11 -0.40
CA LEU A 268 -5.68 -4.88 0.25
C LEU A 268 -7.09 -4.97 0.84
N TYR A 269 -7.81 -6.08 0.65
CA TYR A 269 -9.23 -6.20 1.04
C TYR A 269 -9.49 -5.84 2.51
N TYR A 270 -8.83 -6.51 3.46
CA TYR A 270 -9.02 -6.23 4.89
C TYR A 270 -8.47 -4.88 5.31
N PHE A 271 -7.45 -4.38 4.60
CA PHE A 271 -6.89 -3.05 4.82
C PHE A 271 -7.89 -1.97 4.43
N ARG A 272 -8.51 -2.10 3.26
CA ARG A 272 -9.59 -1.24 2.77
C ARG A 272 -10.82 -1.29 3.68
N LEU A 273 -11.29 -2.48 4.07
CA LEU A 273 -12.42 -2.60 5.00
C LEU A 273 -12.15 -1.89 6.34
N GLN A 274 -10.94 -2.03 6.89
CA GLN A 274 -10.57 -1.32 8.12
C GLN A 274 -10.57 0.19 7.91
N TYR A 275 -10.04 0.67 6.79
CA TYR A 275 -10.07 2.08 6.41
C TYR A 275 -11.50 2.60 6.33
N GLU A 276 -12.36 1.95 5.52
CA GLU A 276 -13.76 2.35 5.33
C GLU A 276 -14.52 2.34 6.65
N THR A 277 -14.27 1.34 7.52
CA THR A 277 -14.95 1.30 8.81
C THR A 277 -14.51 2.44 9.75
N VAL A 278 -13.23 2.84 9.70
CA VAL A 278 -12.73 3.99 10.46
C VAL A 278 -13.33 5.28 9.90
N GLN A 279 -13.31 5.46 8.57
CA GLN A 279 -13.88 6.64 7.93
C GLN A 279 -15.38 6.78 8.19
N GLY A 280 -16.13 5.68 8.08
CA GLY A 280 -17.56 5.66 8.39
C GLY A 280 -17.85 6.05 9.83
N TYR A 281 -17.01 5.61 10.80
CA TYR A 281 -17.15 6.02 12.19
C TYR A 281 -16.99 7.54 12.36
N TYR A 282 -15.95 8.15 11.78
CA TYR A 282 -15.74 9.60 11.92
C TYR A 282 -16.78 10.43 11.15
N LYS A 283 -17.21 9.98 9.96
CA LYS A 283 -18.31 10.63 9.22
C LYS A 283 -19.62 10.63 10.02
N ALA A 284 -19.92 9.55 10.75
CA ALA A 284 -21.10 9.44 11.59
C ALA A 284 -20.97 10.14 12.96
N ASN A 285 -19.75 10.54 13.36
CA ASN A 285 -19.49 11.18 14.65
C ASN A 285 -18.64 12.46 14.43
N PRO A 286 -19.24 13.54 13.87
CA PRO A 286 -18.51 14.76 13.50
C PRO A 286 -17.90 15.49 14.70
N ASP A 287 -18.36 15.21 15.93
CA ASP A 287 -17.77 15.70 17.18
C ASP A 287 -16.42 15.04 17.50
N LYS A 288 -16.17 13.83 16.97
CA LYS A 288 -14.92 13.11 17.17
C LYS A 288 -13.89 13.61 16.16
N GLN A 289 -12.76 14.07 16.68
CA GLN A 289 -11.58 14.34 15.86
C GLN A 289 -10.66 13.12 15.84
N PHE A 290 -10.02 12.88 14.70
CA PHE A 290 -8.89 11.97 14.64
C PHE A 290 -7.87 12.36 15.72
N THR A 291 -7.32 11.37 16.42
CA THR A 291 -6.29 11.65 17.42
C THR A 291 -5.03 12.18 16.71
N LYS A 292 -4.84 13.50 16.72
CA LYS A 292 -3.69 14.22 16.13
C LYS A 292 -2.38 14.03 16.89
N LYS A 293 -2.18 12.93 17.64
CA LYS A 293 -0.99 12.73 18.48
C LYS A 293 0.27 12.43 17.63
N LYS A 294 0.78 13.44 16.90
CA LYS A 294 2.01 14.22 17.18
C LYS A 294 2.40 15.07 15.94
N SER A 295 2.36 16.40 16.06
CA SER A 295 2.95 17.47 15.19
C SER A 295 2.53 17.67 13.71
N ASN A 296 2.07 18.91 13.46
CA ASN A 296 1.83 19.70 12.23
C ASN A 296 0.64 19.31 11.34
N ALA A 297 -0.42 20.13 11.49
CA ALA A 297 -1.80 19.86 11.11
C ALA A 297 -2.17 20.17 9.64
N GLU A 298 -1.21 20.55 8.80
CA GLU A 298 -1.52 21.05 7.44
C GLU A 298 -1.39 19.99 6.33
N SER A 299 -0.76 18.85 6.59
CA SER A 299 -0.55 17.79 5.59
C SER A 299 -1.42 16.54 5.76
N TYR A 300 -2.27 16.46 6.78
CA TYR A 300 -2.98 15.23 7.12
C TYR A 300 -4.34 15.13 6.42
N ILE A 301 -4.40 14.25 5.41
CA ILE A 301 -5.62 13.77 4.72
C ILE A 301 -6.45 14.91 4.11
N LYS A 302 -6.23 15.18 2.83
CA LYS A 302 -7.19 15.94 2.02
C LYS A 302 -8.39 15.04 1.73
N LYS A 303 -9.58 15.64 1.85
CA LYS A 303 -10.89 14.99 1.65
C LYS A 303 -10.97 14.28 0.31
#